data_AF-F4PG15-F1
#
_entry.id   AF-F4PG15-F1
#
_cell.length_a   1.000
_cell.length_b   1.000
_cell.length_c   1.000
_cell.angle_alpha   90.00
_cell.angle_beta   90.00
_cell.angle_gamma   90.00
#
_symmetry.space_group_name_H-M   'P 1'
#
loop_
_entity.id
_entity.type
_entity.pdbx_description
1 polymer ?
#
loop_
_entity_poly.entity_id
_entity_poly.type
_entity_poly.pdbx_seq_one_letter_code
_entity_poly.pdbx_strand_id
1 'polypeptide(L)' 'AVKNSSQVLVVCRNNRKLLARVKAFDRHCNMVLENVKEMWTETPQTGKGIKKAKPVNKDRFISKMFLRGDSGIY' A
#
# COMPACT_ATOMS: atom_id res chain seq x y z
N ALA A 1 -16.11 -7.15 -15.53
CA ALA A 1 -15.90 -5.78 -15.02
C ALA A 1 -16.28 -5.74 -13.55
N VAL A 2 -15.48 -5.09 -12.69
CA VAL A 2 -15.81 -4.90 -11.28
C VAL A 2 -17.06 -4.01 -11.20
N LYS A 3 -18.17 -4.54 -10.68
CA LYS A 3 -19.50 -3.90 -10.73
C LYS A 3 -19.65 -2.71 -9.79
N ASN A 4 -18.89 -2.67 -8.70
CA ASN A 4 -18.88 -1.57 -7.74
C ASN A 4 -17.45 -1.08 -7.59
N SER A 5 -17.21 0.23 -7.71
CA SER A 5 -15.91 0.87 -7.43
C SER A 5 -15.56 0.80 -5.93
N SER A 6 -15.52 -0.41 -5.39
CA SER A 6 -15.32 -0.74 -3.99
C SER A 6 -13.94 -0.27 -3.57
N GLN A 7 -13.92 0.38 -2.41
CA GLN A 7 -12.68 0.75 -1.75
C GLN A 7 -12.10 -0.50 -1.08
N VAL A 8 -10.83 -0.77 -1.35
CA VAL A 8 -10.10 -1.91 -0.80
C VAL A 8 -8.93 -1.42 0.04
N LEU A 9 -8.68 -2.13 1.13
CA LEU A 9 -7.44 -2.02 1.90
C LEU A 9 -6.58 -3.23 1.56
N VAL A 10 -5.45 -3.01 0.90
CA VAL A 10 -4.50 -4.06 0.53
C VAL A 10 -3.28 -3.97 1.45
N VAL A 11 -2.96 -5.06 2.15
CA VAL A 11 -1.75 -5.15 2.97
C VAL A 11 -0.63 -5.77 2.13
N CYS A 12 0.48 -5.06 2.01
CA CYS A 12 1.65 -5.52 1.27
C CYS A 12 2.67 -6.17 2.21
N ARG A 13 3.43 -7.14 1.70
CA ARG A 13 4.52 -7.84 2.44
C ARG A 13 5.60 -6.92 3.02
N ASN A 14 5.72 -5.69 2.53
CA ASN A 14 6.71 -4.70 2.95
C ASN A 14 6.22 -3.77 4.08
N ASN A 15 5.24 -4.21 4.89
CA ASN A 15 4.60 -3.42 5.95
C ASN A 15 3.97 -2.11 5.46
N ARG A 16 3.60 -2.05 4.18
CA ARG A 16 2.85 -0.93 3.61
C ARG A 16 1.40 -1.32 3.44
N LYS A 17 0.52 -0.33 3.55
CA LYS A 17 -0.93 -0.50 3.36
C LYS A 17 -1.38 0.41 2.23
N LEU A 18 -2.17 -0.13 1.30
CA LEU A 18 -2.75 0.62 0.20
C LEU A 18 -4.25 0.73 0.41
N LEU A 19 -4.76 1.95 0.52
CA LEU A 19 -6.19 2.21 0.45
C LEU A 19 -6.50 2.71 -0.96
N ALA A 20 -7.29 1.96 -1.73
CA ALA A 20 -7.48 2.23 -3.15
C ALA A 20 -8.86 1.84 -3.65
N ARG A 21 -9.21 2.25 -4.87
CA ARG A 21 -10.36 1.70 -5.61
C ARG A 21 -9.88 0.75 -6.69
N VAL A 22 -10.50 -0.43 -6.76
CA VAL A 22 -10.17 -1.41 -7.80
C VAL A 22 -10.87 -1.04 -9.10
N LYS A 23 -10.07 -0.89 -10.16
CA LYS A 23 -10.57 -0.69 -11.53
C LYS A 23 -10.71 -2.01 -12.28
N ALA A 24 -9.74 -2.90 -12.12
CA ALA A 24 -9.73 -4.22 -12.72
C ALA A 24 -8.96 -5.22 -11.84
N PHE A 25 -9.31 -6.49 -11.99
CA PHE A 25 -8.69 -7.63 -11.30
C PHE A 25 -8.68 -8.85 -12.22
N ASP A 26 -7.66 -9.70 -12.10
CA ASP A 26 -7.55 -10.96 -12.84
C ASP A 26 -7.36 -12.19 -11.93
N ARG A 27 -7.30 -13.38 -12.54
CA ARG A 27 -7.12 -14.66 -11.84
C ARG A 27 -5.79 -14.82 -11.09
N HIS A 28 -4.78 -14.01 -11.42
CA HIS A 28 -3.47 -14.04 -10.79
C HIS A 28 -3.38 -13.07 -9.61
N CYS A 29 -4.51 -12.48 -9.23
CA CYS A 29 -4.60 -11.41 -8.26
C CYS A 29 -3.91 -10.10 -8.68
N ASN A 30 -3.64 -9.91 -9.98
CA ASN A 30 -3.17 -8.61 -10.44
C ASN A 30 -4.31 -7.59 -10.34
N MET A 31 -4.00 -6.40 -9.84
CA MET A 31 -4.96 -5.33 -9.60
C MET A 31 -4.53 -4.06 -10.34
N VAL A 32 -5.48 -3.45 -11.04
CA VAL A 32 -5.37 -2.05 -11.48
C VAL A 32 -6.10 -1.21 -10.45
N LEU A 33 -5.37 -0.32 -9.79
CA LEU A 33 -5.85 0.52 -8.70
C LEU A 33 -5.86 2.00 -9.12
N GLU A 34 -6.88 2.72 -8.69
CA GLU A 34 -6.99 4.17 -8.85
C GLU A 34 -7.20 4.85 -7.49
N ASN A 35 -6.80 6.12 -7.39
CA ASN A 35 -6.88 6.92 -6.16
C ASN A 35 -6.24 6.21 -4.95
N VAL A 36 -4.99 5.77 -5.13
CA VAL A 36 -4.27 4.97 -4.13
C VAL A 36 -3.65 5.88 -3.09
N LYS A 37 -3.97 5.63 -1.83
CA LYS A 37 -3.26 6.16 -0.67
C LYS A 37 -2.38 5.07 -0.08
N GLU A 38 -1.07 5.18 -0.26
CA GLU A 38 -0.10 4.29 0.35
C GLU A 38 0.34 4.85 1.69
N MET A 39 0.34 4.01 2.71
CA MET A 39 0.65 4.35 4.09
C MET A 39 1.74 3.40 4.61
N TRP A 40 2.76 3.98 5.25
CA TRP A 40 3.82 3.21 5.90
C TRP A 40 4.36 3.95 7.12
N THR A 41 5.00 3.22 8.01
CA THR A 41 5.66 3.79 9.19
C THR A 41 7.16 3.75 8.97
N GLU A 42 7.82 4.91 9.06
CA GLU A 42 9.27 4.99 9.11
C GLU A 42 9.74 5.17 10.54
N THR A 43 10.75 4.41 10.94
CA THR A 43 11.48 4.67 12.18
C THR A 43 12.79 5.34 11.79
N PRO A 44 12.98 6.64 12.07
CA PRO A 44 14.24 7.32 11.75
C PRO A 44 15.39 6.60 12.45
N GLN A 45 16.43 6.24 11.71
CA GLN A 45 17.68 5.81 12.34
C GLN A 45 18.36 7.05 12.89
N THR A 46 18.28 7.22 14.20
CA THR A 46 19.10 8.18 14.93
C THR A 46 20.53 7.64 15.01
N GLY A 47 21.53 8.53 14.99
CA GLY A 47 22.95 8.14 15.03
C GLY A 47 23.29 7.20 16.20
N LYS A 48 24.40 6.46 16.07
CA LYS A 48 24.86 5.48 17.07
C LYS A 48 24.84 6.10 18.49
N GLY A 49 24.03 5.53 19.38
CA GLY A 49 23.93 5.94 20.78
C GLY A 49 22.71 6.79 21.15
N ILE A 50 21.90 7.23 20.17
CA ILE A 50 20.67 8.01 20.44
C ILE A 50 19.47 7.06 20.51
N LYS A 51 18.64 7.18 21.55
CA LYS A 51 17.40 6.41 21.74
C LYS A 51 16.59 6.38 20.44
N LYS A 52 16.09 5.20 20.04
CA LYS A 52 15.29 5.00 18.82
C LYS A 52 14.24 6.11 18.69
N ALA A 53 14.26 6.83 17.57
CA ALA A 53 13.29 7.89 17.32
C ALA A 53 11.86 7.32 17.28
N LYS A 54 10.89 8.19 17.59
CA LYS A 54 9.47 7.84 17.52
C LYS A 54 9.12 7.41 16.08
N PRO A 55 8.35 6.33 15.89
CA PRO A 55 7.85 5.96 14.57
C PRO A 55 7.02 7.10 13.98
N VAL A 56 7.27 7.45 12.72
CA VAL A 56 6.56 8.49 11.98
C VAL A 56 5.74 7.81 10.89
N ASN A 57 4.43 8.06 10.88
CA ASN A 57 3.55 7.61 9.81
C ASN A 57 3.70 8.55 8.63
N LYS A 58 3.90 7.98 7.45
CA LYS A 58 3.93 8.67 6.17
C LYS A 58 2.83 8.14 5.27
N ASP A 59 2.30 9.03 4.45
CA ASP A 59 1.40 8.69 3.37
C ASP A 59 1.79 9.37 2.06
N ARG A 60 1.48 8.71 0.95
CA ARG A 60 1.60 9.29 -0.39
C ARG A 60 0.38 8.94 -1.24
N PHE A 61 0.03 9.86 -2.13
CA PHE A 61 -1.06 9.67 -3.08
C PHE A 61 -0.51 9.28 -4.45
N ILE A 62 -1.14 8.29 -5.06
CA ILE A 62 -0.80 7.77 -6.39
C ILE A 62 -2.10 7.67 -7.20
N SER A 63 -2.14 8.37 -8.32
CA SER A 63 -3.35 8.47 -9.15
C SER A 63 -3.75 7.13 -9.78
N LYS A 64 -2.76 6.37 -10.31
CA LYS A 64 -2.93 5.04 -10.89
C LYS A 64 -1.77 4.12 -10.50
N MET A 65 -2.08 2.87 -10.16
CA MET A 65 -1.09 1.87 -9.77
C MET A 65 -1.47 0.50 -10.33
N PHE A 66 -0.48 -0.25 -10.79
CA PHE A 66 -0.60 -1.67 -11.07
C PHE A 66 0.05 -2.46 -9.94
N LEU A 67 -0.71 -3.36 -9.31
CA LEU A 67 -0.22 -4.27 -8.28
C LEU A 67 -0.23 -5.69 -8.84
N ARG A 68 0.91 -6.38 -8.73
CA ARG A 68 1.06 -7.75 -9.20
C ARG A 68 0.65 -8.73 -8.10
N GLY A 69 -0.19 -9.71 -8.39
CA GLY A 69 -0.77 -10.58 -7.36
C GLY A 69 0.20 -11.58 -6.71
N ASP A 70 1.39 -11.76 -7.28
CA ASP A 70 2.45 -12.60 -6.70
C ASP A 70 3.05 -12.01 -5.41
N SER A 71 2.79 -10.73 -5.13
CA SER A 71 3.33 -10.01 -3.98
C SER A 71 2.56 -10.32 -2.68
N GLY A 72 2.33 -11.60 -2.37
CA GLY A 72 1.63 -12.13 -1.18
C GLY A 72 0.78 -11.12 -0.45
N ILE A 73 -0.27 -10.76 -1.15
CA ILE A 73 -1.37 -9.95 -0.65
C ILE A 73 -2.12 -10.86 0.33
N TYR A 74 -2.20 -10.44 1.59
CA TYR A 74 -3.06 -11.05 2.62
C TYR A 74 -4.19 -10.08 2.98
#